data_AF-A0A3S4D8P2-F1
#
_entry.id   AF-A0A3S4D8P2-F1
#
_cell.length_a   1.000
_cell.length_b   1.000
_cell.length_c   1.000
_cell.angle_alpha   90.00
_cell.angle_beta   90.00
_cell.angle_gamma   90.00
#
_symmetry.space_group_name_H-M   'P 1'
#
loop_
_entity.id
_entity.type
_entity.pdbx_description
1 polymer ?
#
loop_
_entity_poly.entity_id
_entity_poly.type
_entity_poly.pdbx_seq_one_letter_code
_entity_poly.pdbx_strand_id
1 'polypeptide(L)'
;MPSSLEDVPDEIIRHILLYLSPEDTLLSFQRLSRRFHHLANEPLLWKQHCQLSFSHWGPEHNLQEKLKARASSVDWRNLWATRKKKNKRIAQLLDGVISTKVGQLKRLQEICTLGIDAKDYLLEQCHVDDSAEDFLARR
;
A
#
# COMPACT_ATOMS: atom_id res chain seq x y z
N MET A 1 -15.80 -23.48 26.50
CA MET A 1 -16.26 -22.16 26.03
C MET A 1 -15.49 -21.87 24.75
N PRO A 2 -16.14 -21.53 23.63
CA PRO A 2 -15.40 -21.11 22.45
C PRO A 2 -14.72 -19.78 22.76
N SER A 3 -13.39 -19.77 22.78
CA SER A 3 -12.62 -18.53 22.93
C SER A 3 -12.89 -17.63 21.74
N SER A 4 -13.33 -16.40 21.99
CA SER A 4 -13.56 -15.41 20.95
C SER A 4 -12.31 -14.57 20.74
N LEU A 5 -12.14 -14.02 19.52
CA LEU A 5 -11.12 -13.01 19.26
C LEU A 5 -11.33 -11.76 20.14
N GLU A 6 -12.56 -11.53 20.60
CA GLU A 6 -12.90 -10.46 21.55
C GLU A 6 -12.30 -10.69 22.94
N ASP A 7 -11.92 -11.91 23.31
CA ASP A 7 -11.29 -12.19 24.61
C ASP A 7 -9.78 -11.93 24.60
N VAL A 8 -9.20 -11.70 23.42
CA VAL A 8 -7.75 -11.49 23.24
C VAL A 8 -7.38 -10.05 23.61
N PRO A 9 -6.29 -9.79 24.36
CA PRO A 9 -5.85 -8.43 24.70
C PRO A 9 -5.48 -7.56 23.49
N ASP A 10 -5.65 -6.24 23.62
CA ASP A 10 -5.38 -5.27 22.55
C ASP A 10 -3.93 -5.31 22.07
N GLU A 11 -2.96 -5.59 22.95
CA GLU A 11 -1.54 -5.75 22.61
C GLU A 11 -1.33 -6.87 21.59
N ILE A 12 -2.02 -7.99 21.78
CA ILE A 12 -1.88 -9.17 20.93
C ILE A 12 -2.56 -8.92 19.60
N ILE A 13 -3.75 -8.31 19.61
CA ILE A 13 -4.44 -7.91 18.36
C ILE A 13 -3.58 -6.93 17.56
N ARG A 14 -3.00 -5.91 18.20
CA ARG A 14 -2.08 -4.96 17.54
C ARG A 14 -0.88 -5.67 16.93
N HIS A 15 -0.31 -6.63 17.65
CA HIS A 15 0.81 -7.42 17.13
C HIS A 15 0.38 -8.24 15.90
N ILE A 16 -0.77 -8.90 15.93
CA ILE A 16 -1.34 -9.64 14.78
C ILE A 16 -1.53 -8.70 13.58
N LEU A 17 -2.05 -7.49 13.79
CA LEU A 17 -2.26 -6.51 12.71
C LEU A 17 -0.96 -6.16 11.96
N LEU A 18 0.21 -6.26 12.59
CA LEU A 18 1.50 -6.03 11.93
C LEU A 18 1.84 -7.08 10.87
N TYR A 19 1.24 -8.26 10.96
CA TYR A 19 1.43 -9.37 10.02
C TYR A 19 0.34 -9.46 8.96
N LEU A 20 -0.74 -8.70 9.11
CA LEU A 20 -1.80 -8.65 8.11
C LEU A 20 -1.44 -7.66 6.99
N SER A 21 -1.96 -7.93 5.80
CA SER A 21 -1.89 -6.95 4.72
C SER A 21 -2.62 -5.67 5.17
N PRO A 22 -2.10 -4.47 4.84
CA PRO A 22 -2.81 -3.23 5.15
C PRO A 22 -4.18 -3.18 4.43
N GLU A 23 -4.31 -3.83 3.28
CA GLU A 23 -5.56 -4.00 2.54
C GLU A 23 -6.62 -4.76 3.34
N ASP A 24 -6.28 -5.92 3.91
CA ASP A 24 -7.21 -6.73 4.70
C ASP A 24 -7.61 -6.01 5.99
N THR A 25 -6.64 -5.31 6.59
CA THR A 25 -6.89 -4.45 7.76
C THR A 25 -7.93 -3.36 7.43
N LEU A 26 -7.80 -2.73 6.27
CA LEU A 26 -8.67 -1.65 5.79
C LEU A 26 -10.04 -2.14 5.31
N LEU A 27 -10.10 -3.24 4.56
CA LEU A 27 -11.32 -3.66 3.87
C LEU A 27 -12.19 -4.59 4.73
N SER A 28 -11.57 -5.30 5.67
CA SER A 28 -12.21 -6.38 6.42
C SER A 28 -12.12 -6.14 7.93
N PHE A 29 -10.90 -6.16 8.50
CA PHE A 29 -10.72 -6.23 9.95
C PHE A 29 -11.36 -5.06 10.71
N GLN A 30 -11.16 -3.81 10.25
CA GLN A 30 -11.71 -2.63 10.93
C GLN A 30 -13.26 -2.56 10.94
N ARG A 31 -13.94 -3.42 10.17
CA ARG A 31 -15.41 -3.42 10.04
C ARG A 31 -16.07 -4.47 10.93
N LEU A 32 -15.28 -5.33 11.57
CA LEU A 32 -15.76 -6.46 12.36
C LEU A 32 -16.37 -6.01 13.69
N SER A 33 -15.75 -5.05 14.38
CA SER A 33 -16.26 -4.49 15.64
C SER A 33 -15.77 -3.06 15.87
N ARG A 34 -16.42 -2.33 16.80
CA ARG A 34 -15.99 -0.97 17.17
C ARG A 34 -14.58 -0.96 17.77
N ARG A 35 -14.25 -1.97 18.58
CA ARG A 35 -12.93 -2.13 19.18
C ARG A 35 -11.86 -2.32 18.09
N PHE A 36 -12.10 -3.24 17.16
CA PHE A 36 -11.19 -3.49 16.05
C PHE A 36 -11.08 -2.30 15.10
N HIS A 37 -12.15 -1.52 14.94
CA HIS A 37 -12.09 -0.26 14.22
C HIS A 37 -11.07 0.70 14.84
N HIS A 38 -11.05 0.85 16.17
CA HIS A 38 -10.08 1.72 16.85
C HIS A 38 -8.65 1.21 16.68
N LEU A 39 -8.41 -0.07 16.94
CA LEU A 39 -7.06 -0.67 16.83
C LEU A 39 -6.51 -0.60 15.39
N ALA A 40 -7.34 -0.89 14.40
CA ALA A 40 -6.95 -0.85 12.99
C ALA A 40 -6.68 0.57 12.46
N ASN A 41 -7.08 1.61 13.20
CA ASN A 41 -6.89 3.01 12.82
C ASN A 41 -5.80 3.70 13.66
N GLU A 42 -5.02 2.95 14.42
CA GLU A 42 -3.91 3.52 15.20
C GLU A 42 -2.83 4.13 14.28
N PRO A 43 -2.35 5.35 14.57
CA PRO A 43 -1.35 6.01 13.73
C PRO A 43 -0.03 5.22 13.62
N LEU A 44 0.39 4.51 14.67
CA LEU A 44 1.63 3.75 14.68
C LEU A 44 1.58 2.55 13.72
N LEU A 45 0.44 1.86 13.65
CA LEU A 45 0.21 0.77 12.71
C LEU A 45 0.38 1.27 11.27
N TRP A 46 -0.29 2.36 10.92
CA TRP A 46 -0.22 2.92 9.57
C TRP A 46 1.14 3.53 9.24
N LYS A 47 1.87 4.07 10.24
CA LYS A 47 3.26 4.49 10.07
C LYS A 47 4.13 3.30 9.67
N GLN A 48 4.00 2.16 10.37
CA GLN A 48 4.73 0.94 10.03
C GLN A 48 4.35 0.40 8.66
N HIS A 49 3.07 0.37 8.30
CA HIS A 49 2.64 0.00 6.95
C HIS A 49 3.25 0.91 5.87
N CYS A 50 3.31 2.23 6.09
CA CYS A 50 3.99 3.13 5.15
C CYS A 50 5.49 2.77 4.97
N GLN A 51 6.16 2.37 6.05
CA GLN A 51 7.59 2.03 6.00
C GLN A 51 7.87 0.67 5.36
N LEU A 52 6.96 -0.30 5.53
CA LEU A 52 7.15 -1.67 5.07
C LEU A 52 6.56 -1.95 3.69
N SER A 53 5.47 -1.26 3.31
CA SER A 53 4.78 -1.54 2.03
C SER A 53 5.46 -0.94 0.80
N PHE A 54 6.35 0.04 0.95
CA PHE A 54 6.94 0.76 -0.18
C PHE A 54 8.42 1.02 0.07
N SER A 55 9.27 0.71 -0.92
CA SER A 55 10.72 0.87 -0.78
C SER A 55 11.16 2.30 -1.06
N HIS A 56 10.48 2.97 -2.00
CA HIS A 56 10.79 4.34 -2.39
C HIS A 56 9.57 5.24 -2.29
N TRP A 57 9.84 6.47 -1.86
CA TRP A 57 8.85 7.51 -1.72
C TRP A 57 9.32 8.76 -2.46
N GLY A 58 8.46 9.31 -3.30
CA GLY A 58 8.71 10.61 -3.91
C GLY A 58 8.82 11.75 -2.88
N PRO A 59 9.54 12.84 -3.21
CA PRO A 59 9.71 13.98 -2.32
C PRO A 59 8.37 14.64 -1.95
N GLU A 60 7.35 14.56 -2.81
CA GLU A 60 6.03 15.14 -2.59
C GLU A 60 5.30 14.60 -1.35
N HIS A 61 5.71 13.42 -0.87
CA HIS A 61 5.10 12.80 0.31
C HIS A 61 5.69 13.31 1.62
N ASN A 62 6.84 14.01 1.58
CA ASN A 62 7.58 14.49 2.76
C ASN A 62 7.76 13.40 3.84
N LEU A 63 7.98 12.14 3.43
CA LEU A 63 7.97 11.01 4.35
C LEU A 63 9.01 11.17 5.47
N GLN A 64 10.23 11.59 5.13
CA GLN A 64 11.32 11.73 6.09
C GLN A 64 11.02 12.76 7.18
N GLU A 65 10.33 13.85 6.84
CA GLU A 65 9.87 14.85 7.81
C GLU A 65 8.75 14.29 8.68
N LYS A 66 7.77 13.61 8.05
CA LYS A 66 6.65 12.96 8.75
C LYS A 66 7.13 11.88 9.72
N LEU A 67 8.18 11.13 9.40
CA LEU A 67 8.74 10.07 10.25
C LEU A 67 9.35 10.63 11.54
N LYS A 68 9.90 11.86 11.50
CA LYS A 68 10.44 12.59 12.65
C LYS A 68 9.35 13.26 13.51
N ALA A 69 8.18 13.52 12.91
CA ALA A 69 7.04 14.06 13.63
C ALA A 69 6.41 13.00 14.56
N ARG A 70 5.54 13.47 15.47
CA ARG A 70 4.74 12.56 16.31
C ARG A 70 3.84 11.73 15.42
N ALA A 71 3.69 10.44 15.72
CA ALA A 71 2.84 9.57 14.91
C ALA A 71 1.40 10.08 14.83
N SER A 72 0.88 10.67 15.91
CA SER A 72 -0.47 11.24 15.97
C SER A 72 -0.67 12.53 15.17
N SER A 73 0.39 13.23 14.75
CA SER A 73 0.26 14.49 13.99
C SER A 73 0.19 14.28 12.48
N VAL A 74 0.32 13.04 12.00
CA VAL A 74 0.34 12.70 10.58
C VAL A 74 -0.77 11.70 10.30
N ASP A 75 -1.55 11.97 9.26
CA ASP A 75 -2.55 11.02 8.74
C ASP A 75 -1.86 9.94 7.88
N TRP A 76 -1.24 8.98 8.56
CA TRP A 76 -0.51 7.88 7.92
C TRP A 76 -1.41 6.99 7.07
N ARG A 77 -2.66 6.79 7.50
CA ARG A 77 -3.62 5.95 6.77
C ARG A 77 -3.93 6.56 5.42
N ASN A 78 -4.22 7.86 5.37
CA ASN A 78 -4.49 8.54 4.12
C ASN A 78 -3.24 8.62 3.22
N LEU A 79 -2.05 8.80 3.82
CA LEU A 79 -0.79 8.76 3.08
C LEU A 79 -0.59 7.41 2.38
N TRP A 80 -0.75 6.30 3.12
CA TRP A 80 -0.69 4.95 2.57
C TRP A 80 -1.73 4.74 1.47
N ALA A 81 -2.99 5.12 1.71
CA ALA A 81 -4.08 4.95 0.76
C ALA A 81 -3.85 5.75 -0.54
N THR A 82 -3.32 6.97 -0.43
CA THR A 82 -2.97 7.82 -1.58
C THR A 82 -1.86 7.18 -2.40
N ARG A 83 -0.80 6.69 -1.74
CA ARG A 83 0.29 5.97 -2.40
C ARG A 83 -0.21 4.71 -3.11
N LYS A 84 -1.09 3.93 -2.47
CA LYS A 84 -1.70 2.73 -3.07
C LYS A 84 -2.57 3.05 -4.28
N LYS A 85 -3.35 4.14 -4.24
CA LYS A 85 -4.14 4.61 -5.40
C LYS A 85 -3.24 4.96 -6.59
N LYS A 86 -2.08 5.60 -6.35
CA LYS A 86 -1.09 5.84 -7.40
C LYS A 86 -0.58 4.52 -8.00
N ASN A 87 -0.21 3.53 -7.18
CA ASN A 87 0.20 2.20 -7.68
C ASN A 87 -0.88 1.55 -8.54
N LYS A 88 -2.14 1.60 -8.12
CA LYS A 88 -3.26 1.09 -8.92
C LYS A 88 -3.38 1.82 -10.27
N ARG A 89 -3.16 3.13 -10.31
CA ARG A 89 -3.14 3.90 -11.57
C ARG A 89 -1.98 3.47 -12.47
N ILE A 90 -0.79 3.30 -11.91
CA ILE A 90 0.40 2.84 -12.66
C ILE A 90 0.15 1.45 -13.24
N ALA A 91 -0.41 0.53 -12.45
CA ALA A 91 -0.81 -0.81 -12.89
C ALA A 91 -1.72 -0.75 -14.13
N GLN A 92 -2.80 0.02 -14.05
CA GLN A 92 -3.74 0.18 -15.17
C GLN A 92 -3.10 0.78 -16.42
N LEU A 93 -2.18 1.73 -16.25
CA LEU A 93 -1.46 2.32 -17.37
C LEU A 93 -0.51 1.29 -18.02
N LEU A 94 0.19 0.51 -17.20
CA LEU A 94 1.10 -0.54 -17.65
C LEU A 94 0.35 -1.65 -18.38
N ASP A 95 -0.75 -2.16 -17.82
CA ASP A 95 -1.60 -3.16 -18.45
C ASP A 95 -2.12 -2.65 -19.81
N GLY A 96 -2.46 -1.36 -19.88
CA GLY A 96 -2.83 -0.69 -21.13
C GLY A 96 -1.67 -0.53 -22.13
N VAL A 97 -0.42 -0.46 -21.67
CA VAL A 97 0.76 -0.47 -22.55
C VAL A 97 1.00 -1.87 -23.09
N ILE A 98 0.87 -2.91 -22.25
CA ILE A 98 1.11 -4.30 -22.63
C ILE A 98 0.02 -4.79 -23.61
N SER A 99 -1.25 -4.53 -23.32
CA SER A 99 -2.39 -5.07 -24.06
C SER A 99 -2.63 -4.45 -25.45
N THR A 100 -2.21 -3.21 -25.69
CA THR A 100 -2.48 -2.54 -26.98
C THR A 100 -1.36 -1.62 -27.43
N LYS A 101 -1.12 -1.57 -28.74
CA LYS A 101 -0.18 -0.64 -29.39
C LYS A 101 -0.72 0.79 -29.48
N VAL A 102 -2.05 0.97 -29.46
CA VAL A 102 -2.67 2.29 -29.59
C VAL A 102 -2.59 3.04 -28.26
N GLY A 103 -2.02 4.24 -28.29
CA GLY A 103 -1.92 5.13 -27.11
C GLY A 103 -0.80 4.79 -26.13
N GLN A 104 0.10 3.85 -26.46
CA GLN A 104 1.22 3.46 -25.59
C GLN A 104 2.07 4.65 -25.16
N LEU A 105 2.48 5.51 -26.11
CA LEU A 105 3.33 6.66 -25.81
C LEU A 105 2.68 7.60 -24.79
N LYS A 106 1.37 7.84 -24.89
CA LYS A 106 0.63 8.67 -23.94
C LYS A 106 0.58 8.06 -22.55
N ARG A 107 0.35 6.74 -22.45
CA ARG A 107 0.35 6.01 -21.17
C ARG A 107 1.73 6.00 -20.51
N LEU A 108 2.78 5.76 -21.30
CA LEU A 108 4.16 5.85 -20.82
C LEU A 108 4.51 7.25 -20.33
N GLN A 109 4.11 8.28 -21.08
CA GLN A 109 4.30 9.67 -20.66
C GLN A 109 3.59 9.93 -19.32
N GLU A 110 2.36 9.45 -19.14
CA GLU A 110 1.62 9.57 -17.88
C GLU A 110 2.33 8.84 -16.73
N ILE A 111 2.85 7.63 -16.96
CA ILE A 111 3.66 6.90 -15.97
C ILE A 111 4.88 7.72 -15.56
N CYS A 112 5.59 8.36 -16.51
CA CYS A 112 6.74 9.20 -16.20
C CYS A 112 6.37 10.41 -15.32
N THR A 113 5.16 10.98 -15.46
CA THR A 113 4.72 12.09 -14.60
C THR A 113 4.49 11.70 -13.14
N LEU A 114 4.30 10.40 -12.85
CA LEU A 114 4.14 9.89 -11.49
C LEU A 114 5.48 9.71 -10.75
N GLY A 115 6.61 9.90 -11.44
CA GLY A 115 7.93 10.06 -10.83
C GLY A 115 8.43 8.82 -10.07
N ILE A 116 9.00 9.05 -8.88
CA ILE A 116 9.64 8.00 -8.07
C ILE A 116 8.64 6.92 -7.64
N ASP A 117 7.38 7.30 -7.42
CA ASP A 117 6.32 6.37 -7.07
C ASP A 117 6.07 5.33 -8.18
N ALA A 118 6.20 5.74 -9.45
CA ALA A 118 6.13 4.82 -10.58
C ALA A 118 7.35 3.91 -10.66
N LYS A 119 8.55 4.45 -10.43
CA LYS A 119 9.79 3.65 -10.42
C LYS A 119 9.68 2.48 -9.43
N ASP A 120 9.23 2.75 -8.21
CA ASP A 120 9.08 1.75 -7.14
C ASP A 120 8.16 0.60 -7.58
N TYR A 121 6.98 0.94 -8.12
CA TYR A 121 6.02 -0.05 -8.60
C TYR A 121 6.55 -0.85 -9.80
N LEU A 122 7.15 -0.18 -10.79
CA LEU A 122 7.66 -0.84 -11.99
C LEU A 122 8.79 -1.81 -11.68
N LEU A 123 9.69 -1.46 -10.74
CA LEU A 123 10.75 -2.37 -10.29
C LEU A 123 10.18 -3.61 -9.61
N GLU A 124 9.13 -3.46 -8.79
CA GLU A 124 8.40 -4.60 -8.21
C GLU A 124 7.81 -5.49 -9.31
N GLN A 125 7.24 -4.90 -10.37
CA GLN A 125 6.68 -5.65 -11.50
C GLN A 125 7.72 -6.45 -12.31
N CYS A 126 8.98 -5.98 -12.38
CA CYS A 126 10.06 -6.72 -13.03
C CYS A 126 10.47 -7.99 -12.27
N HIS A 127 10.11 -8.09 -10.98
CA HIS A 127 10.41 -9.23 -10.12
C HIS A 127 9.17 -10.10 -9.83
N VAL A 128 8.05 -9.87 -10.53
CA VAL A 128 6.85 -10.69 -10.39
C VAL A 128 7.17 -12.13 -10.82
N ASP A 129 6.65 -13.09 -10.05
CA ASP A 129 6.83 -14.52 -10.25
C ASP A 129 6.36 -14.98 -11.65
N ASP A 130 7.06 -15.97 -12.22
CA ASP A 130 6.78 -16.60 -13.52
C ASP A 130 5.34 -17.11 -13.66
N SER A 131 4.61 -17.26 -12.55
CA SER A 131 3.18 -17.59 -12.49
C SER A 131 2.23 -16.50 -13.02
N ALA A 132 2.71 -15.27 -13.25
CA ALA A 132 1.90 -14.23 -13.88
C ALA A 132 1.72 -14.46 -15.39
N GLU A 133 0.48 -14.37 -15.89
CA GLU A 133 0.11 -14.64 -17.29
C GLU A 133 0.92 -13.80 -18.30
N ASP A 134 1.29 -12.57 -17.92
CA ASP A 134 2.07 -11.64 -18.74
C ASP A 134 3.55 -11.54 -18.33
N PHE A 135 4.09 -12.52 -17.60
CA PHE A 135 5.44 -12.47 -17.01
C PHE A 135 6.52 -12.03 -18.02
N LEU A 136 6.51 -12.58 -19.24
CA LEU A 136 7.47 -12.22 -20.29
C LEU A 136 7.35 -10.78 -20.78
N ALA A 137 6.17 -10.16 -20.70
CA ALA A 137 5.96 -8.77 -21.10
C ALA A 137 6.34 -7.77 -20.00
N ARG A 138 6.54 -8.24 -18.76
CA ARG A 138 6.90 -7.43 -17.59
C ARG A 138 8.42 -7.41 -17.30
N ARG A 139 9.20 -8.25 -17.99
CA ARG A 139 10.66 -8.37 -17.89
C ARG A 139 11.42 -7.56 -18.94
#